data_AF-F2AZT3-F1
#
_entry.id   AF-F2AZT3-F1
#
_cell.length_a   1.000
_cell.length_b   1.000
_cell.length_c   1.000
_cell.angle_alpha   90.00
_cell.angle_beta   90.00
_cell.angle_gamma   90.00
#
_symmetry.space_group_name_H-M   'P 1'
#
loop_
_entity.id
_entity.type
_entity.pdbx_description
1 polymer ?
#
loop_
_entity_poly.entity_id
_entity_poly.type
_entity_poly.pdbx_seq_one_letter_code
_entity_poly.pdbx_strand_id
1 'polypeptide(L)'
;MLSRPWLFLQMRRSFCWLVPVLLLGCCSAVGAEDFFLTIGGGYSPSGNQASLENNVMFAQRALGEQGVLGEHNDVFFSDGDAVGKDLQVMDPNSVPKANRLMAEFFGSSNDLGLSYRNHSIPNVKGSTEPDNIRKWFGGVGQTMMSGDRLYVYVTAHGSRSSDRQSPYDTTIATWNNSAIRMTEFVEMLDGLPKGVDVVAIMVQCHAGGFARFIFNEGDPEKGLSDQNRIGFFATVHDRPASGCTPEVDEASYVEYSTYFWAALSGRNRSGRLIERPDYNGDGVVSFDEAHAYTVITADTIDLPVMSSGEFLSIHSFFDEDDPKLLRNDESYALILSLATPSQRAILEGLSEQLELNGDQRITEAWKTTQSDQNRGSSRRRRRSSPEEGLRRRITRDLERKWPELANVLNPVSIDLLTSRQDEFVEAIEDHPDYPRYRELLAETDTDQAKTKVKYERFVRIADNVALAENLRRLGDEKLISQFNAIVDAESGSLKQRAGD
;
A
#
# COMPACT_ATOMS: atom_id res chain seq x y z
N MET A 1 -81.70 67.04 -52.12
CA MET A 1 -82.25 65.69 -51.84
C MET A 1 -81.15 64.88 -51.16
N LEU A 2 -81.37 64.56 -49.87
CA LEU A 2 -80.94 63.40 -49.05
C LEU A 2 -79.46 62.94 -49.16
N SER A 3 -78.63 62.73 -48.14
CA SER A 3 -78.70 62.82 -46.67
C SER A 3 -77.24 62.72 -46.13
N ARG A 4 -77.00 63.33 -44.98
CA ARG A 4 -75.78 63.44 -44.14
C ARG A 4 -75.47 62.13 -43.33
N PRO A 5 -74.43 62.01 -42.45
CA PRO A 5 -72.95 62.11 -42.62
C PRO A 5 -72.12 61.13 -41.68
N TRP A 6 -70.82 61.43 -41.44
CA TRP A 6 -69.84 61.01 -40.38
C TRP A 6 -68.73 59.99 -40.80
N LEU A 7 -67.45 60.34 -40.95
CA LEU A 7 -66.33 60.66 -39.99
C LEU A 7 -65.79 59.46 -39.16
N PHE A 8 -64.57 58.96 -39.46
CA PHE A 8 -63.34 59.12 -38.64
C PHE A 8 -62.18 58.20 -39.06
N LEU A 9 -60.98 58.78 -38.98
CA LEU A 9 -59.63 58.23 -39.14
C LEU A 9 -59.31 57.13 -38.10
N GLN A 10 -58.67 56.03 -38.51
CA GLN A 10 -58.01 55.07 -37.61
C GLN A 10 -56.48 55.26 -37.63
N MET A 11 -55.93 55.76 -36.52
CA MET A 11 -54.51 55.75 -36.18
C MET A 11 -54.05 54.33 -35.80
N ARG A 12 -52.97 53.87 -36.41
CA ARG A 12 -52.23 52.66 -36.02
C ARG A 12 -51.51 52.90 -34.68
N ARG A 13 -51.73 52.02 -33.70
CA ARG A 13 -50.94 51.93 -32.46
C ARG A 13 -49.88 50.83 -32.60
N SER A 14 -48.62 51.21 -32.45
CA SER A 14 -47.48 50.30 -32.28
C SER A 14 -47.54 49.68 -30.89
N PHE A 15 -47.49 48.35 -30.80
CA PHE A 15 -47.34 47.61 -29.56
C PHE A 15 -45.86 47.23 -29.41
N CYS A 16 -45.15 47.88 -28.48
CA CYS A 16 -43.83 47.44 -28.01
C CYS A 16 -44.04 46.23 -27.08
N TRP A 17 -43.58 45.05 -27.50
CA TRP A 17 -43.39 43.90 -26.61
C TRP A 17 -41.97 43.97 -26.04
N LEU A 18 -41.87 44.33 -24.76
CA LEU A 18 -40.67 44.13 -23.94
C LEU A 18 -40.62 42.63 -23.58
N VAL A 19 -39.71 41.90 -24.22
CA VAL A 19 -39.33 40.54 -23.79
C VAL A 19 -38.33 40.69 -22.64
N PRO A 20 -38.60 40.17 -21.43
CA PRO A 20 -37.58 40.07 -20.42
C PRO A 20 -36.66 38.91 -20.79
N VAL A 21 -35.43 39.23 -21.20
CA VAL A 21 -34.35 38.24 -21.30
C VAL A 21 -33.98 37.85 -19.87
N LEU A 22 -34.59 36.77 -19.38
CA LEU A 22 -34.11 36.03 -18.23
C LEU A 22 -32.72 35.50 -18.59
N LEU A 23 -31.68 36.18 -18.13
CA LEU A 23 -30.34 35.62 -17.95
C LEU A 23 -30.45 34.53 -16.89
N LEU A 24 -30.88 33.34 -17.31
CA LEU A 24 -30.58 32.10 -16.61
C LEU A 24 -29.06 31.96 -16.67
N GLY A 25 -28.39 32.47 -15.63
CA GLY A 25 -27.07 32.01 -15.29
C GLY A 25 -27.19 30.52 -15.03
N CYS A 26 -26.79 29.70 -16.00
CA CYS A 26 -26.36 28.34 -15.71
C CYS A 26 -25.15 28.49 -14.79
N CYS A 27 -25.39 28.57 -13.48
CA CYS A 27 -24.47 27.97 -12.53
C CYS A 27 -24.47 26.49 -12.90
N SER A 28 -23.55 26.10 -13.79
CA SER A 28 -23.10 24.72 -13.78
C SER A 28 -22.69 24.48 -12.33
N ALA A 29 -23.47 23.71 -11.59
CA ALA A 29 -22.94 23.05 -10.41
C ALA A 29 -21.83 22.17 -10.98
N VAL A 30 -20.61 22.69 -10.99
CA VAL A 30 -19.44 21.88 -11.32
C VAL A 30 -19.42 20.84 -10.22
N GLY A 31 -19.74 19.59 -10.57
CA GLY A 31 -19.68 18.50 -9.62
C GLY A 31 -18.27 18.38 -9.09
N ALA A 32 -18.12 17.95 -7.84
CA ALA A 32 -16.82 17.55 -7.30
C ALA A 32 -16.13 16.57 -8.26
N GLU A 33 -14.89 16.83 -8.60
CA GLU A 33 -14.08 16.01 -9.51
C GLU A 33 -13.09 15.13 -8.75
N ASP A 34 -12.76 13.98 -9.33
CA ASP A 34 -11.76 13.05 -8.80
C ASP A 34 -10.47 13.15 -9.60
N PHE A 35 -9.37 13.40 -8.89
CA PHE A 35 -8.02 13.46 -9.43
C PHE A 35 -7.23 12.25 -8.93
N PHE A 36 -6.58 11.52 -9.84
CA PHE A 36 -5.74 10.38 -9.51
C PHE A 36 -4.28 10.71 -9.86
N LEU A 37 -3.42 10.63 -8.84
CA LEU A 37 -1.97 10.76 -8.98
C LEU A 37 -1.31 9.45 -8.57
N THR A 38 -0.67 8.78 -9.51
CA THR A 38 0.19 7.62 -9.22
C THR A 38 1.66 8.02 -9.24
N ILE A 39 2.39 7.74 -8.16
CA ILE A 39 3.85 7.88 -8.06
C ILE A 39 4.43 6.49 -7.91
N GLY A 40 5.02 5.96 -8.98
CA GLY A 40 5.45 4.56 -9.05
C GLY A 40 6.89 4.34 -9.48
N GLY A 41 7.43 3.17 -9.15
CA GLY A 41 8.71 2.71 -9.67
C GLY A 41 9.90 3.01 -8.78
N GLY A 42 11.07 2.66 -9.30
CA GLY A 42 12.33 2.62 -8.57
C GLY A 42 13.17 3.89 -8.65
N TYR A 43 14.30 3.85 -7.93
CA TYR A 43 15.27 4.94 -7.92
C TYR A 43 16.32 4.86 -9.03
N SER A 44 16.45 3.71 -9.69
CA SER A 44 17.40 3.42 -10.77
C SER A 44 16.97 2.12 -11.46
N PRO A 45 17.56 1.73 -12.61
CA PRO A 45 17.24 0.45 -13.23
C PRO A 45 17.37 -0.73 -12.27
N SER A 46 18.43 -0.79 -11.47
CA SER A 46 18.65 -1.86 -10.47
C SER A 46 17.70 -1.82 -9.27
N GLY A 47 16.93 -0.75 -9.12
CA GLY A 47 15.97 -0.55 -8.04
C GLY A 47 14.53 -0.42 -8.52
N ASN A 48 14.22 -0.69 -9.78
CA ASN A 48 12.89 -0.54 -10.36
C ASN A 48 12.36 -1.91 -10.80
N GLN A 49 11.79 -2.65 -9.87
CA GLN A 49 11.37 -4.03 -10.10
C GLN A 49 10.06 -4.11 -10.90
N ALA A 50 9.90 -5.20 -11.65
CA ALA A 50 8.67 -5.54 -12.36
C ALA A 50 7.43 -5.55 -11.46
N SER A 51 7.55 -5.87 -10.17
CA SER A 51 6.42 -5.79 -9.24
C SER A 51 5.85 -4.37 -9.14
N LEU A 52 6.69 -3.33 -9.13
CA LEU A 52 6.24 -1.93 -9.07
C LEU A 52 5.46 -1.52 -10.33
N GLU A 53 5.89 -1.98 -11.50
CA GLU A 53 5.17 -1.78 -12.77
C GLU A 53 3.79 -2.48 -12.72
N ASN A 54 3.78 -3.74 -12.31
CA ASN A 54 2.56 -4.55 -12.22
C ASN A 54 1.56 -3.97 -11.21
N ASN A 55 2.05 -3.33 -10.15
CA ASN A 55 1.22 -2.62 -9.17
C ASN A 55 0.47 -1.44 -9.79
N VAL A 56 1.16 -0.63 -10.61
CA VAL A 56 0.52 0.49 -11.33
C VAL A 56 -0.51 -0.03 -12.32
N MET A 57 -0.15 -1.05 -13.11
CA MET A 57 -1.08 -1.63 -14.08
C MET A 57 -2.31 -2.26 -13.41
N PHE A 58 -2.15 -2.93 -12.28
CA PHE A 58 -3.27 -3.50 -11.53
C PHE A 58 -4.19 -2.41 -10.98
N ALA A 59 -3.63 -1.34 -10.40
CA ALA A 59 -4.43 -0.20 -9.92
C ALA A 59 -5.23 0.45 -11.07
N GLN A 60 -4.60 0.69 -12.23
CA GLN A 60 -5.30 1.21 -13.42
C GLN A 60 -6.44 0.29 -13.87
N ARG A 61 -6.22 -1.04 -13.89
CA ARG A 61 -7.28 -2.01 -14.20
C ARG A 61 -8.43 -1.93 -13.19
N ALA A 62 -8.12 -1.95 -11.89
CA ALA A 62 -9.11 -1.89 -10.82
C ALA A 62 -9.97 -0.62 -10.88
N LEU A 63 -9.34 0.54 -11.08
CA LEU A 63 -10.03 1.83 -11.23
C LEU A 63 -10.86 1.88 -12.53
N GLY A 64 -10.32 1.35 -13.63
CA GLY A 64 -11.02 1.26 -14.91
C GLY A 64 -12.28 0.37 -14.85
N GLU A 65 -12.21 -0.78 -14.18
CA GLU A 65 -13.35 -1.67 -13.96
C GLU A 65 -14.44 -1.03 -13.08
N GLN A 66 -14.03 -0.18 -12.13
CA GLN A 66 -14.98 0.61 -11.35
C GLN A 66 -15.55 1.79 -12.14
N GLY A 67 -14.99 2.13 -13.31
CA GLY A 67 -15.43 3.26 -14.13
C GLY A 67 -15.11 4.62 -13.52
N VAL A 68 -14.08 4.69 -12.67
CA VAL A 68 -13.63 5.93 -12.00
C VAL A 68 -12.36 6.50 -12.62
N LEU A 69 -11.78 5.82 -13.61
CA LEU A 69 -10.60 6.29 -14.34
C LEU A 69 -11.04 7.38 -15.34
N GLY A 70 -11.12 8.61 -14.86
CA GLY A 70 -11.54 9.80 -15.61
C GLY A 70 -10.40 10.49 -16.38
N GLU A 71 -10.63 11.74 -16.78
CA GLU A 71 -9.63 12.56 -17.51
C GLU A 71 -8.43 12.94 -16.62
N HIS A 72 -8.62 13.01 -15.30
CA HIS A 72 -7.57 13.35 -14.33
C HIS A 72 -6.91 12.10 -13.74
N ASN A 73 -6.17 11.37 -14.58
CA ASN A 73 -5.38 10.22 -14.15
C ASN A 73 -3.93 10.36 -14.61
N ASP A 74 -3.11 10.90 -13.73
CA ASP A 74 -1.71 11.21 -14.01
C ASP A 74 -0.78 10.20 -13.34
N VAL A 75 0.04 9.55 -14.15
CA VAL A 75 1.00 8.54 -13.69
C VAL A 75 2.42 9.05 -13.88
N PHE A 76 3.19 9.15 -12.80
CA PHE A 76 4.65 9.32 -12.86
C PHE A 76 5.29 7.99 -12.52
N PHE A 77 6.18 7.50 -13.39
CA PHE A 77 6.82 6.20 -13.19
C PHE A 77 8.28 6.26 -13.61
N SER A 78 9.22 5.79 -12.77
CA SER A 78 10.63 5.57 -13.13
C SER A 78 11.24 6.73 -13.96
N ASP A 79 11.85 6.47 -15.12
CA ASP A 79 12.38 7.44 -16.08
C ASP A 79 11.34 8.05 -17.04
N GLY A 80 10.05 7.77 -16.85
CA GLY A 80 8.97 8.22 -17.72
C GLY A 80 9.02 7.53 -19.08
N ASP A 81 8.61 8.22 -20.15
CA ASP A 81 8.59 7.63 -21.51
C ASP A 81 9.96 7.50 -22.19
N ALA A 82 11.06 7.51 -21.42
CA ALA A 82 12.38 7.27 -22.00
C ALA A 82 12.46 5.82 -22.53
N VAL A 83 13.08 5.61 -23.69
CA VAL A 83 13.17 4.28 -24.34
C VAL A 83 14.24 3.39 -23.68
N GLY A 84 14.57 3.66 -22.41
CA GLY A 84 15.66 3.07 -21.67
C GLY A 84 15.38 1.64 -21.20
N LYS A 85 16.42 1.00 -20.65
CA LYS A 85 16.27 -0.20 -19.83
C LYS A 85 16.16 0.27 -18.39
N ASP A 86 14.95 0.57 -17.97
CA ASP A 86 14.66 1.18 -16.68
C ASP A 86 14.06 0.19 -15.69
N LEU A 87 13.56 -0.96 -16.14
CA LEU A 87 12.86 -1.95 -15.33
C LEU A 87 13.66 -3.25 -15.19
N GLN A 88 13.81 -3.68 -13.95
CA GLN A 88 14.44 -4.92 -13.53
C GLN A 88 13.42 -6.07 -13.54
N VAL A 89 13.70 -7.11 -14.34
CA VAL A 89 12.90 -8.33 -14.46
C VAL A 89 13.77 -9.56 -14.17
N MET A 90 13.19 -10.60 -13.59
CA MET A 90 13.86 -11.84 -13.24
C MET A 90 13.00 -13.03 -13.63
N ASP A 91 13.55 -13.89 -14.49
CA ASP A 91 12.98 -15.20 -14.79
C ASP A 91 14.02 -16.28 -14.46
N PRO A 92 14.00 -16.85 -13.24
CA PRO A 92 14.94 -17.90 -12.88
C PRO A 92 14.76 -19.17 -13.72
N ASN A 93 13.57 -19.43 -14.27
CA ASN A 93 13.29 -20.62 -15.07
C ASN A 93 13.87 -20.52 -16.48
N SER A 94 14.12 -19.31 -16.98
CA SER A 94 14.89 -19.09 -18.21
C SER A 94 16.35 -19.57 -18.10
N VAL A 95 16.84 -19.77 -16.87
CA VAL A 95 18.23 -20.14 -16.60
C VAL A 95 18.40 -21.68 -16.60
N PRO A 96 19.38 -22.21 -17.35
CA PRO A 96 19.66 -23.64 -17.37
C PRO A 96 19.84 -24.24 -15.96
N LYS A 97 19.40 -25.49 -15.79
CA LYS A 97 19.40 -26.16 -14.48
C LYS A 97 20.80 -26.25 -13.87
N ALA A 98 21.82 -26.53 -14.67
CA ALA A 98 23.21 -26.55 -14.21
C ALA A 98 23.65 -25.21 -13.59
N ASN A 99 23.31 -24.07 -14.23
CA ASN A 99 23.60 -22.74 -13.68
C ASN A 99 22.86 -22.48 -12.37
N ARG A 100 21.60 -22.90 -12.26
CA ARG A 100 20.82 -22.78 -11.02
C ARG A 100 21.43 -23.59 -9.88
N LEU A 101 21.78 -24.85 -10.13
CA LEU A 101 22.42 -25.71 -9.13
C LEU A 101 23.83 -25.22 -8.76
N MET A 102 24.59 -24.72 -9.72
CA MET A 102 25.91 -24.12 -9.44
C MET A 102 25.78 -22.90 -8.52
N ALA A 103 24.84 -22.01 -8.81
CA ALA A 103 24.54 -20.86 -7.96
C ALA A 103 24.06 -21.31 -6.56
N GLU A 104 23.18 -22.30 -6.49
CA GLU A 104 22.64 -22.85 -5.25
C GLU A 104 23.74 -23.46 -4.37
N PHE A 105 24.67 -24.25 -4.91
CA PHE A 105 25.67 -24.97 -4.11
C PHE A 105 27.01 -24.26 -3.94
N PHE A 106 27.42 -23.41 -4.88
CA PHE A 106 28.78 -22.83 -4.93
C PHE A 106 28.81 -21.31 -5.01
N GLY A 107 27.68 -20.66 -5.25
CA GLY A 107 27.61 -19.20 -5.42
C GLY A 107 26.41 -18.59 -4.73
N SER A 108 25.73 -17.72 -5.48
CA SER A 108 24.50 -17.08 -5.07
C SER A 108 23.49 -17.18 -6.20
N SER A 109 22.27 -17.57 -5.86
CA SER A 109 21.11 -17.50 -6.76
C SER A 109 20.54 -16.08 -6.86
N ASN A 110 21.07 -15.12 -6.09
CA ASN A 110 20.67 -13.72 -6.18
C ASN A 110 20.96 -13.21 -7.59
N ASP A 111 20.01 -12.48 -8.17
CA ASP A 111 20.10 -11.92 -9.53
C ASP A 111 20.25 -12.96 -10.67
N LEU A 112 20.07 -14.26 -10.38
CA LEU A 112 20.13 -15.29 -11.42
C LEU A 112 18.87 -15.23 -12.29
N GLY A 113 19.05 -14.99 -13.60
CA GLY A 113 17.94 -14.76 -14.54
C GLY A 113 17.48 -13.31 -14.59
N LEU A 114 18.23 -12.40 -13.96
CA LEU A 114 17.98 -10.96 -14.03
C LEU A 114 18.25 -10.43 -15.44
N SER A 115 17.34 -9.60 -15.93
CA SER A 115 17.53 -8.78 -17.12
C SER A 115 16.82 -7.44 -16.95
N TYR A 116 16.97 -6.56 -17.94
CA TYR A 116 16.34 -5.25 -17.94
C TYR A 116 15.61 -5.00 -19.25
N ARG A 117 14.41 -4.43 -19.14
CA ARG A 117 13.58 -3.96 -20.25
C ARG A 117 13.03 -2.58 -19.94
N ASN A 118 12.36 -1.97 -20.92
CA ASN A 118 11.56 -0.78 -20.64
C ASN A 118 10.26 -1.17 -19.92
N HIS A 119 9.66 -0.23 -19.18
CA HIS A 119 8.31 -0.40 -18.69
C HIS A 119 7.27 -0.38 -19.82
N SER A 120 6.07 -0.90 -19.53
CA SER A 120 4.94 -1.08 -20.45
C SER A 120 3.67 -0.38 -19.95
N ILE A 121 3.78 0.43 -18.90
CA ILE A 121 2.67 1.21 -18.34
C ILE A 121 2.15 2.19 -19.41
N PRO A 122 0.84 2.20 -19.71
CA PRO A 122 0.26 3.14 -20.65
C PRO A 122 0.12 4.53 -20.03
N ASN A 123 0.25 5.56 -20.88
CA ASN A 123 -0.05 6.96 -20.56
C ASN A 123 0.73 7.52 -19.36
N VAL A 124 2.03 7.20 -19.26
CA VAL A 124 2.90 7.83 -18.26
C VAL A 124 3.07 9.31 -18.60
N LYS A 125 2.90 10.18 -17.59
CA LYS A 125 3.03 11.64 -17.71
C LYS A 125 4.48 12.10 -17.67
N GLY A 126 5.33 11.36 -16.96
CA GLY A 126 6.76 11.65 -16.85
C GLY A 126 7.47 10.79 -15.81
N SER A 127 8.75 11.08 -15.61
CA SER A 127 9.57 10.41 -14.60
C SER A 127 9.17 10.81 -13.18
N THR A 128 9.48 9.96 -12.20
CA THR A 128 9.23 10.25 -10.78
C THR A 128 10.21 11.25 -10.16
N GLU A 129 11.05 11.93 -10.96
CA GLU A 129 11.94 12.96 -10.43
C GLU A 129 11.16 13.99 -9.59
N PRO A 130 11.67 14.39 -8.40
CA PRO A 130 10.91 15.24 -7.48
C PRO A 130 10.38 16.53 -8.10
N ASP A 131 11.13 17.14 -9.04
CA ASP A 131 10.71 18.36 -9.73
C ASP A 131 9.46 18.16 -10.59
N ASN A 132 9.25 16.99 -11.18
CA ASN A 132 8.05 16.70 -11.96
C ASN A 132 6.82 16.60 -11.06
N ILE A 133 6.98 15.96 -9.89
CA ILE A 133 5.92 15.83 -8.89
C ILE A 133 5.58 17.21 -8.30
N ARG A 134 6.58 18.03 -7.93
CA ARG A 134 6.35 19.42 -7.49
C ARG A 134 5.63 20.26 -8.54
N LYS A 135 6.03 20.14 -9.82
CA LYS A 135 5.35 20.82 -10.94
C LYS A 135 3.91 20.36 -11.11
N TRP A 136 3.63 19.08 -10.87
CA TRP A 136 2.26 18.56 -10.91
C TRP A 136 1.39 19.22 -9.83
N PHE A 137 1.86 19.27 -8.58
CA PHE A 137 1.14 19.94 -7.50
C PHE A 137 0.97 21.45 -7.73
N GLY A 138 2.01 22.12 -8.25
CA GLY A 138 1.96 23.54 -8.60
C GLY A 138 1.16 23.87 -9.86
N GLY A 139 0.80 22.85 -10.66
CA GLY A 139 0.00 22.98 -11.87
C GLY A 139 -1.41 22.42 -11.67
N VAL A 140 -1.56 21.10 -11.85
CA VAL A 140 -2.84 20.38 -11.73
C VAL A 140 -3.41 20.50 -10.31
N GLY A 141 -2.57 20.35 -9.27
CA GLY A 141 -3.06 20.46 -7.89
C GLY A 141 -3.68 21.82 -7.56
N GLN A 142 -3.21 22.90 -8.20
CA GLN A 142 -3.76 24.25 -8.03
C GLN A 142 -5.06 24.51 -8.79
N THR A 143 -5.44 23.65 -9.74
CA THR A 143 -6.72 23.79 -10.47
C THR A 143 -7.90 23.19 -9.74
N MET A 144 -7.65 22.39 -8.70
CA MET A 144 -8.69 21.78 -7.88
C MET A 144 -9.53 22.82 -7.14
N MET A 145 -10.71 22.42 -6.71
CA MET A 145 -11.66 23.25 -5.97
C MET A 145 -12.11 22.54 -4.69
N SER A 146 -12.70 23.31 -3.77
CA SER A 146 -13.31 22.74 -2.58
C SER A 146 -14.38 21.71 -2.96
N GLY A 147 -14.31 20.51 -2.36
CA GLY A 147 -15.16 19.37 -2.67
C GLY A 147 -14.54 18.36 -3.63
N ASP A 148 -13.48 18.73 -4.36
CA ASP A 148 -12.73 17.77 -5.19
C ASP A 148 -11.94 16.79 -4.33
N ARG A 149 -11.66 15.61 -4.90
CA ARG A 149 -10.93 14.53 -4.22
C ARG A 149 -9.64 14.21 -4.96
N LEU A 150 -8.51 14.18 -4.24
CA LEU A 150 -7.23 13.70 -4.74
C LEU A 150 -6.94 12.30 -4.18
N TYR A 151 -6.88 11.33 -5.07
CA TYR A 151 -6.35 9.99 -4.81
C TYR A 151 -4.86 9.95 -5.12
N VAL A 152 -4.03 9.75 -4.10
CA VAL A 152 -2.59 9.53 -4.28
C VAL A 152 -2.28 8.06 -4.08
N TYR A 153 -1.77 7.40 -5.12
CA TYR A 153 -1.25 6.04 -5.02
C TYR A 153 0.28 6.04 -5.14
N VAL A 154 0.96 5.54 -4.12
CA VAL A 154 2.42 5.41 -4.12
C VAL A 154 2.81 3.94 -4.11
N THR A 155 3.58 3.52 -5.11
CA THR A 155 4.18 2.17 -5.19
C THR A 155 5.65 2.27 -5.58
N ALA A 156 6.50 2.36 -4.55
CA ALA A 156 7.91 2.67 -4.72
C ALA A 156 8.74 1.99 -3.61
N HIS A 157 10.05 2.22 -3.62
CA HIS A 157 10.87 1.97 -2.43
C HIS A 157 10.66 3.08 -1.40
N GLY A 158 10.94 2.76 -0.14
CA GLY A 158 10.98 3.74 0.93
C GLY A 158 12.12 3.49 1.88
N SER A 159 12.62 4.56 2.48
CA SER A 159 13.65 4.47 3.53
C SER A 159 13.16 5.15 4.80
N ARG A 160 13.57 4.58 5.94
CA ARG A 160 13.41 5.23 7.25
C ARG A 160 14.02 6.63 7.23
N SER A 161 13.55 7.49 8.13
CA SER A 161 14.19 8.79 8.35
C SER A 161 15.67 8.62 8.68
N SER A 162 16.51 9.46 8.06
CA SER A 162 17.92 9.57 8.42
C SER A 162 18.12 10.30 9.75
N ASP A 163 17.14 11.10 10.17
CA ASP A 163 17.14 11.80 11.45
C ASP A 163 16.30 11.04 12.48
N ARG A 164 16.96 10.61 13.55
CA ARG A 164 16.29 9.91 14.66
C ARG A 164 15.38 10.81 15.48
N GLN A 165 15.56 12.13 15.41
CA GLN A 165 14.68 13.09 16.08
C GLN A 165 13.38 13.31 15.31
N SER A 166 13.36 12.99 14.02
CA SER A 166 12.20 13.07 13.14
C SER A 166 11.91 11.71 12.50
N PRO A 167 11.51 10.69 13.30
CA PRO A 167 11.38 9.31 12.82
C PRO A 167 10.29 9.12 11.76
N TYR A 168 9.32 10.04 11.69
CA TYR A 168 8.24 10.05 10.70
C TYR A 168 8.63 10.74 9.39
N ASP A 169 9.79 11.41 9.31
CA ASP A 169 10.27 12.02 8.07
C ASP A 169 10.91 10.97 7.13
N THR A 170 10.14 9.93 6.82
CA THR A 170 10.54 8.83 5.93
C THR A 170 10.45 9.29 4.48
N THR A 171 10.86 8.44 3.54
CA THR A 171 11.04 8.85 2.14
C THR A 171 10.31 7.95 1.17
N ILE A 172 9.82 8.55 0.08
CA ILE A 172 9.49 7.89 -1.19
C ILE A 172 10.74 7.95 -2.06
N ALA A 173 11.27 6.81 -2.47
CA ALA A 173 12.37 6.77 -3.43
C ALA A 173 11.85 7.18 -4.82
N THR A 174 12.63 7.99 -5.52
CA THR A 174 12.29 8.53 -6.84
C THR A 174 13.46 8.34 -7.79
N TRP A 175 13.20 8.48 -9.09
CA TRP A 175 14.19 8.25 -10.13
C TRP A 175 15.49 9.05 -9.92
N ASN A 176 16.58 8.57 -10.52
CA ASN A 176 17.92 9.15 -10.41
C ASN A 176 18.48 9.19 -8.97
N ASN A 177 18.24 8.14 -8.18
CA ASN A 177 18.67 8.01 -6.78
C ASN A 177 18.20 9.18 -5.91
N SER A 178 17.06 9.77 -6.25
CA SER A 178 16.46 10.87 -5.51
C SER A 178 15.40 10.35 -4.55
N ALA A 179 14.85 11.24 -3.73
CA ALA A 179 13.75 10.92 -2.83
C ALA A 179 12.88 12.15 -2.58
N ILE A 180 11.63 11.91 -2.18
CA ILE A 180 10.75 12.90 -1.56
C ILE A 180 10.58 12.51 -0.09
N ARG A 181 10.92 13.42 0.83
CA ARG A 181 10.65 13.24 2.27
C ARG A 181 9.18 13.46 2.60
N MET A 182 8.72 12.91 3.72
CA MET A 182 7.36 13.13 4.23
C MET A 182 7.05 14.62 4.38
N THR A 183 7.96 15.39 4.96
CA THR A 183 7.82 16.85 5.09
C THR A 183 7.69 17.56 3.73
N GLU A 184 8.52 17.22 2.75
CA GLU A 184 8.40 17.76 1.38
C GLU A 184 7.09 17.38 0.70
N PHE A 185 6.59 16.17 0.96
CA PHE A 185 5.31 15.72 0.46
C PHE A 185 4.15 16.51 1.09
N VAL A 186 4.21 16.73 2.41
CA VAL A 186 3.21 17.54 3.12
C VAL A 186 3.24 19.00 2.64
N GLU A 187 4.40 19.60 2.41
CA GLU A 187 4.49 20.95 1.85
C GLU A 187 3.73 21.08 0.52
N MET A 188 3.77 20.05 -0.34
CA MET A 188 3.00 20.02 -1.58
C MET A 188 1.49 19.90 -1.34
N LEU A 189 1.08 19.11 -0.34
CA LEU A 189 -0.33 18.95 0.04
C LEU A 189 -0.89 20.19 0.73
N ASP A 190 -0.11 20.86 1.57
CA ASP A 190 -0.45 22.12 2.24
C ASP A 190 -0.71 23.23 1.22
N GLY A 191 -0.06 23.15 0.06
CA GLY A 191 -0.29 24.04 -1.07
C GLY A 191 -1.62 23.82 -1.80
N LEU A 192 -2.33 22.71 -1.61
CA LEU A 192 -3.60 22.46 -2.29
C LEU A 192 -4.69 23.46 -1.86
N PRO A 193 -5.68 23.76 -2.71
CA PRO A 193 -6.84 24.56 -2.33
C PRO A 193 -7.55 24.00 -1.08
N LYS A 194 -8.05 24.89 -0.21
CA LYS A 194 -8.77 24.48 1.01
C LYS A 194 -10.04 23.70 0.67
N GLY A 195 -10.37 22.70 1.48
CA GLY A 195 -11.56 21.87 1.30
C GLY A 195 -11.44 20.81 0.21
N VAL A 196 -10.24 20.59 -0.35
CA VAL A 196 -9.93 19.38 -1.11
C VAL A 196 -9.77 18.20 -0.15
N ASP A 197 -10.38 17.06 -0.49
CA ASP A 197 -10.17 15.79 0.21
C ASP A 197 -8.98 15.06 -0.41
N VAL A 198 -8.14 14.41 0.40
CA VAL A 198 -7.00 13.61 -0.06
C VAL A 198 -7.07 12.21 0.52
N VAL A 199 -7.03 11.22 -0.35
CA VAL A 199 -6.97 9.79 0.00
C VAL A 199 -5.65 9.22 -0.51
N ALA A 200 -4.77 8.82 0.41
CA ALA A 200 -3.47 8.26 0.06
C ALA A 200 -3.42 6.75 0.29
N ILE A 201 -2.95 5.99 -0.69
CA ILE A 201 -2.61 4.58 -0.55
C ILE A 201 -1.11 4.47 -0.79
N MET A 202 -0.34 4.18 0.27
CA MET A 202 1.12 4.21 0.21
C MET A 202 1.72 2.84 0.50
N VAL A 203 2.39 2.30 -0.52
CA VAL A 203 2.94 0.95 -0.51
C VAL A 203 4.43 1.00 -0.77
N GLN A 204 5.14 1.03 0.34
CA GLN A 204 6.60 1.03 0.40
C GLN A 204 7.06 0.69 1.82
N CYS A 205 8.33 0.34 1.98
CA CYS A 205 8.97 0.27 3.28
C CYS A 205 8.81 1.60 4.03
N HIS A 206 8.57 1.56 5.35
CA HIS A 206 8.47 2.76 6.19
C HIS A 206 7.32 3.72 5.82
N ALA A 207 6.29 3.25 5.10
CA ALA A 207 5.17 4.07 4.64
C ALA A 207 4.42 4.77 5.78
N GLY A 208 4.32 4.16 6.96
CA GLY A 208 3.66 4.75 8.13
C GLY A 208 4.33 6.03 8.65
N GLY A 209 5.52 6.39 8.18
CA GLY A 209 6.09 7.72 8.42
C GLY A 209 5.19 8.84 7.87
N PHE A 210 4.48 8.56 6.78
CA PHE A 210 3.55 9.49 6.14
C PHE A 210 2.19 9.55 6.84
N ALA A 211 1.93 8.75 7.88
CA ALA A 211 0.64 8.78 8.60
C ALA A 211 0.33 10.14 9.24
N ARG A 212 1.36 10.95 9.51
CA ARG A 212 1.24 12.31 10.04
C ARG A 212 0.94 13.39 9.00
N PHE A 213 0.83 13.03 7.73
CA PHE A 213 0.48 13.99 6.67
C PHE A 213 -0.90 14.64 6.83
N ILE A 214 -1.73 14.11 7.75
CA ILE A 214 -3.02 14.65 8.16
C ILE A 214 -2.92 15.95 8.96
N PHE A 215 -1.73 16.25 9.50
CA PHE A 215 -1.44 17.46 10.25
C PHE A 215 -0.79 18.52 9.35
N ASN A 216 -0.98 19.80 9.68
CA ASN A 216 -0.26 20.90 9.01
C ASN A 216 1.24 20.70 9.15
N GLU A 217 1.98 20.80 8.04
CA GLU A 217 3.43 20.58 7.98
C GLU A 217 3.89 19.20 8.53
N GLY A 218 2.96 18.25 8.71
CA GLY A 218 3.23 16.92 9.25
C GLY A 218 3.45 16.92 10.77
N ASP A 219 3.10 18.01 11.47
CA ASP A 219 3.34 18.21 12.90
C ASP A 219 2.03 18.18 13.71
N PRO A 220 1.81 17.19 14.58
CA PRO A 220 0.61 17.11 15.41
C PRO A 220 0.35 18.35 16.28
N GLU A 221 1.39 19.06 16.70
CA GLU A 221 1.27 20.27 17.51
C GLU A 221 0.67 21.45 16.71
N LYS A 222 0.69 21.37 15.37
CA LYS A 222 0.08 22.36 14.46
C LYS A 222 -1.37 22.02 14.08
N GLY A 223 -1.92 20.96 14.65
CA GLY A 223 -3.28 20.51 14.41
C GLY A 223 -3.51 19.96 13.00
N LEU A 224 -4.74 19.50 12.76
CA LEU A 224 -5.13 18.94 11.46
C LEU A 224 -5.04 19.97 10.33
N SER A 225 -4.73 19.46 9.15
CA SER A 225 -4.69 20.21 7.90
C SER A 225 -6.06 20.81 7.53
N ASP A 226 -6.03 21.95 6.83
CA ASP A 226 -7.24 22.58 6.24
C ASP A 226 -7.85 21.75 5.09
N GLN A 227 -7.04 20.89 4.45
CA GLN A 227 -7.49 19.82 3.57
C GLN A 227 -7.78 18.58 4.42
N ASN A 228 -8.87 17.87 4.12
CA ASN A 228 -9.19 16.63 4.81
C ASN A 228 -8.36 15.50 4.20
N ARG A 229 -7.43 14.93 4.96
CA ARG A 229 -6.45 13.97 4.45
C ARG A 229 -6.57 12.68 5.24
N ILE A 230 -6.66 11.56 4.53
CA ILE A 230 -6.64 10.22 5.11
C ILE A 230 -5.74 9.28 4.30
N GLY A 231 -5.06 8.39 4.99
CA GLY A 231 -4.04 7.55 4.39
C GLY A 231 -4.11 6.10 4.87
N PHE A 232 -3.75 5.20 3.96
CA PHE A 232 -3.62 3.77 4.18
C PHE A 232 -2.20 3.35 3.81
N PHE A 233 -1.49 2.79 4.77
CA PHE A 233 -0.06 2.56 4.66
C PHE A 233 0.24 1.07 4.83
N ALA A 234 1.08 0.52 3.96
CA ALA A 234 1.44 -0.89 4.00
C ALA A 234 2.05 -1.33 5.34
N THR A 235 2.83 -0.46 6.00
CA THR A 235 3.51 -0.79 7.25
C THR A 235 3.79 0.45 8.11
N VAL A 236 4.24 0.27 9.34
CA VAL A 236 4.67 1.35 10.28
C VAL A 236 5.98 2.04 9.84
N HIS A 237 6.27 3.21 10.42
CA HIS A 237 7.42 4.04 10.03
C HIS A 237 8.80 3.39 10.27
N ASP A 238 8.90 2.41 11.17
CA ASP A 238 10.17 1.79 11.58
C ASP A 238 10.39 0.39 10.99
N ARG A 239 9.50 -0.09 10.11
CA ARG A 239 9.58 -1.43 9.51
C ARG A 239 9.64 -1.42 7.98
N PRO A 240 10.33 -2.40 7.38
CA PRO A 240 10.22 -2.68 5.95
C PRO A 240 8.83 -3.24 5.60
N ALA A 241 8.47 -3.19 4.32
CA ALA A 241 7.28 -3.80 3.75
C ALA A 241 7.66 -4.95 2.78
N SER A 242 6.72 -5.85 2.52
CA SER A 242 6.80 -6.85 1.44
C SER A 242 6.58 -6.23 0.06
N GLY A 243 6.95 -6.94 -1.01
CA GLY A 243 6.46 -6.65 -2.38
C GLY A 243 7.46 -6.15 -3.42
N CYS A 244 8.70 -5.83 -3.03
CA CYS A 244 9.73 -5.39 -3.98
C CYS A 244 10.52 -6.61 -4.51
N THR A 245 9.98 -7.30 -5.53
CA THR A 245 10.63 -8.47 -6.15
C THR A 245 10.71 -8.30 -7.67
N PRO A 246 11.85 -8.64 -8.30
CA PRO A 246 12.00 -8.57 -9.75
C PRO A 246 11.38 -9.76 -10.49
N GLU A 247 10.82 -10.77 -9.80
CA GLU A 247 10.14 -11.91 -10.43
C GLU A 247 9.14 -11.46 -11.51
N VAL A 248 8.83 -12.29 -12.50
CA VAL A 248 7.92 -11.94 -13.61
C VAL A 248 6.49 -12.48 -13.45
N ASP A 249 6.27 -13.45 -12.57
CA ASP A 249 4.95 -14.06 -12.37
C ASP A 249 4.04 -13.14 -11.53
N GLU A 250 2.96 -12.64 -12.14
CA GLU A 250 1.95 -11.82 -11.44
C GLU A 250 1.30 -12.50 -10.24
N ALA A 251 1.24 -13.83 -10.23
CA ALA A 251 0.63 -14.59 -9.16
C ALA A 251 1.53 -14.75 -7.92
N SER A 252 2.85 -14.55 -8.05
CA SER A 252 3.79 -14.64 -6.92
C SER A 252 3.90 -13.33 -6.13
N TYR A 253 3.38 -12.21 -6.65
CA TYR A 253 3.43 -10.93 -5.95
C TYR A 253 2.39 -10.82 -4.84
N VAL A 254 2.89 -10.69 -3.61
CA VAL A 254 2.08 -10.52 -2.42
C VAL A 254 2.56 -9.29 -1.66
N GLU A 255 1.73 -8.24 -1.66
CA GLU A 255 1.96 -7.00 -0.92
C GLU A 255 0.62 -6.26 -0.70
N TYR A 256 0.61 -5.26 0.17
CA TYR A 256 -0.59 -4.54 0.60
C TYR A 256 -1.56 -4.13 -0.53
N SER A 257 -1.07 -3.49 -1.60
CA SER A 257 -1.91 -2.99 -2.70
C SER A 257 -2.65 -4.10 -3.44
N THR A 258 -2.09 -5.32 -3.48
CA THR A 258 -2.69 -6.50 -4.12
C THR A 258 -4.09 -6.76 -3.58
N TYR A 259 -4.24 -6.69 -2.26
CA TYR A 259 -5.48 -7.01 -1.58
C TYR A 259 -6.40 -5.79 -1.49
N PHE A 260 -5.81 -4.60 -1.30
CA PHE A 260 -6.58 -3.36 -1.20
C PHE A 260 -7.33 -3.07 -2.50
N TRP A 261 -6.64 -3.12 -3.65
CA TRP A 261 -7.29 -2.94 -4.95
C TRP A 261 -8.23 -4.09 -5.29
N ALA A 262 -7.95 -5.31 -4.83
CA ALA A 262 -8.86 -6.43 -5.03
C ALA A 262 -10.18 -6.28 -4.27
N ALA A 263 -10.13 -5.78 -3.03
CA ALA A 263 -11.31 -5.47 -2.23
C ALA A 263 -12.20 -4.43 -2.93
N LEU A 264 -11.59 -3.33 -3.38
CA LEU A 264 -12.33 -2.25 -4.06
C LEU A 264 -12.90 -2.66 -5.42
N SER A 265 -12.16 -3.45 -6.21
CA SER A 265 -12.63 -3.90 -7.54
C SER A 265 -13.57 -5.11 -7.48
N GLY A 266 -13.50 -5.90 -6.41
CA GLY A 266 -14.13 -7.22 -6.32
C GLY A 266 -13.40 -8.31 -7.10
N ARG A 267 -12.17 -8.05 -7.58
CA ARG A 267 -11.36 -9.00 -8.37
C ARG A 267 -9.89 -8.97 -7.95
N ASN A 268 -9.29 -10.15 -7.82
CA ASN A 268 -7.86 -10.24 -7.56
C ASN A 268 -7.01 -9.93 -8.81
N ARG A 269 -5.68 -9.92 -8.67
CA ARG A 269 -4.73 -9.63 -9.77
C ARG A 269 -4.93 -10.48 -11.03
N SER A 270 -5.32 -11.74 -10.85
CA SER A 270 -5.60 -12.68 -11.95
C SER A 270 -6.98 -12.49 -12.61
N GLY A 271 -7.75 -11.48 -12.18
CA GLY A 271 -9.10 -11.18 -12.66
C GLY A 271 -10.20 -12.06 -12.08
N ARG A 272 -9.89 -12.96 -11.14
CA ARG A 272 -10.90 -13.81 -10.48
C ARG A 272 -11.69 -12.99 -9.48
N LEU A 273 -13.00 -13.23 -9.45
CA LEU A 273 -13.89 -12.64 -8.45
C LEU A 273 -13.46 -13.07 -7.05
N ILE A 274 -13.49 -12.14 -6.12
CA ILE A 274 -13.39 -12.40 -4.68
C ILE A 274 -14.76 -12.23 -4.04
N GLU A 275 -14.92 -12.79 -2.84
CA GLU A 275 -16.01 -12.39 -1.96
C GLU A 275 -15.85 -10.91 -1.60
N ARG A 276 -16.91 -10.11 -1.80
CA ARG A 276 -16.82 -8.66 -1.56
C ARG A 276 -16.78 -8.40 -0.06
N PRO A 277 -15.76 -7.68 0.46
CA PRO A 277 -15.68 -7.33 1.87
C PRO A 277 -16.60 -6.15 2.18
N ASP A 278 -17.90 -6.38 2.15
CA ASP A 278 -18.94 -5.44 2.59
C ASP A 278 -19.36 -5.83 4.02
N TYR A 279 -18.53 -5.44 4.99
CA TYR A 279 -18.65 -5.86 6.38
C TYR A 279 -19.78 -5.12 7.09
N ASN A 280 -20.16 -3.93 6.62
CA ASN A 280 -21.28 -3.18 7.16
C ASN A 280 -22.64 -3.48 6.47
N GLY A 281 -22.62 -4.14 5.30
CA GLY A 281 -23.81 -4.57 4.56
C GLY A 281 -24.52 -3.46 3.79
N ASP A 282 -23.83 -2.37 3.44
CA ASP A 282 -24.41 -1.21 2.76
C ASP A 282 -24.40 -1.32 1.22
N GLY A 283 -23.79 -2.37 0.68
CA GLY A 283 -23.69 -2.67 -0.75
C GLY A 283 -22.48 -2.05 -1.46
N VAL A 284 -21.68 -1.25 -0.76
CA VAL A 284 -20.48 -0.56 -1.27
C VAL A 284 -19.28 -0.96 -0.41
N VAL A 285 -18.15 -1.25 -1.05
CA VAL A 285 -16.90 -1.48 -0.32
C VAL A 285 -16.22 -0.14 -0.08
N SER A 286 -16.09 0.24 1.18
CA SER A 286 -15.36 1.42 1.64
C SER A 286 -13.84 1.21 1.67
N PHE A 287 -13.07 2.29 1.85
CA PHE A 287 -11.61 2.19 1.99
C PHE A 287 -11.21 1.50 3.31
N ASP A 288 -11.94 1.74 4.41
CA ASP A 288 -11.79 1.02 5.68
C ASP A 288 -12.04 -0.50 5.52
N GLU A 289 -13.07 -0.90 4.78
CA GLU A 289 -13.32 -2.32 4.50
C GLU A 289 -12.25 -2.93 3.60
N ALA A 290 -11.74 -2.18 2.61
CA ALA A 290 -10.61 -2.62 1.79
C ALA A 290 -9.32 -2.78 2.60
N HIS A 291 -9.09 -1.89 3.57
CA HIS A 291 -8.01 -2.03 4.55
C HIS A 291 -8.21 -3.28 5.42
N ALA A 292 -9.40 -3.48 5.96
CA ALA A 292 -9.73 -4.65 6.78
C ALA A 292 -9.54 -5.97 6.03
N TYR A 293 -10.04 -6.05 4.79
CA TYR A 293 -9.80 -7.20 3.92
C TYR A 293 -8.31 -7.49 3.74
N THR A 294 -7.52 -6.45 3.54
CA THR A 294 -6.06 -6.55 3.39
C THR A 294 -5.41 -7.05 4.67
N VAL A 295 -5.77 -6.52 5.84
CA VAL A 295 -5.23 -6.94 7.14
C VAL A 295 -5.49 -8.42 7.42
N ILE A 296 -6.67 -8.91 7.04
CA ILE A 296 -7.10 -10.31 7.22
C ILE A 296 -6.42 -11.24 6.20
N THR A 297 -6.39 -10.86 4.93
CA THR A 297 -6.09 -11.77 3.82
C THR A 297 -4.62 -11.75 3.40
N ALA A 298 -3.92 -10.63 3.63
CA ALA A 298 -2.54 -10.50 3.20
C ALA A 298 -1.60 -11.44 3.98
N ASP A 299 -0.98 -12.37 3.27
CA ASP A 299 0.01 -13.28 3.83
C ASP A 299 1.44 -12.70 3.69
N THR A 300 1.67 -11.58 4.37
CA THR A 300 2.91 -10.80 4.31
C THR A 300 3.44 -10.49 5.71
N ILE A 301 4.64 -9.93 5.80
CA ILE A 301 5.22 -9.41 7.06
C ILE A 301 4.78 -7.98 7.38
N ASP A 302 3.86 -7.44 6.57
CA ASP A 302 3.41 -6.06 6.69
C ASP A 302 2.59 -5.85 7.97
N LEU A 303 2.69 -4.66 8.57
CA LEU A 303 1.85 -4.25 9.69
C LEU A 303 1.05 -3.01 9.27
N PRO A 304 -0.04 -3.17 8.50
CA PRO A 304 -0.74 -2.04 7.91
C PRO A 304 -1.32 -1.08 8.94
N VAL A 305 -1.36 0.20 8.57
CA VAL A 305 -1.87 1.26 9.45
C VAL A 305 -2.71 2.26 8.67
N MET A 306 -3.57 2.98 9.37
CA MET A 306 -4.43 4.04 8.84
C MET A 306 -4.29 5.32 9.67
N SER A 307 -4.72 6.44 9.11
CA SER A 307 -4.61 7.77 9.72
C SER A 307 -5.34 7.89 11.07
N SER A 308 -6.51 7.28 11.21
CA SER A 308 -7.24 7.26 12.49
C SER A 308 -6.43 6.58 13.60
N GLY A 309 -5.72 5.50 13.28
CA GLY A 309 -4.81 4.83 14.21
C GLY A 309 -3.64 5.70 14.64
N GLU A 310 -3.06 6.50 13.73
CA GLU A 310 -2.01 7.46 14.09
C GLU A 310 -2.55 8.63 14.92
N PHE A 311 -3.74 9.12 14.60
CA PHE A 311 -4.40 10.16 15.40
C PHE A 311 -4.59 9.69 16.86
N LEU A 312 -5.05 8.45 17.05
CA LEU A 312 -5.22 7.85 18.38
C LEU A 312 -3.89 7.66 19.12
N SER A 313 -2.80 7.33 18.40
CA SER A 313 -1.48 7.13 19.00
C SER A 313 -0.90 8.41 19.62
N ILE A 314 -1.39 9.58 19.16
CA ILE A 314 -0.98 10.90 19.62
C ILE A 314 -1.93 11.46 20.68
N HIS A 315 -3.23 11.34 20.46
CA HIS A 315 -4.25 12.06 21.25
C HIS A 315 -5.00 11.20 22.27
N SER A 316 -4.73 9.90 22.31
CA SER A 316 -5.29 8.96 23.29
C SER A 316 -4.18 8.14 23.95
N PHE A 317 -4.50 7.50 25.07
CA PHE A 317 -3.54 6.70 25.82
C PHE A 317 -4.23 5.66 26.70
N PHE A 318 -3.42 4.72 27.20
CA PHE A 318 -3.77 3.81 28.28
C PHE A 318 -3.22 4.37 29.59
N ASP A 319 -4.01 4.32 30.66
CA ASP A 319 -3.58 4.67 32.01
C ASP A 319 -4.09 3.59 32.97
N GLU A 320 -3.17 2.90 33.66
CA GLU A 320 -3.55 1.84 34.61
C GLU A 320 -4.10 2.39 35.92
N ASP A 321 -3.81 3.66 36.23
CA ASP A 321 -4.18 4.32 37.48
C ASP A 321 -5.50 5.10 37.36
N ASP A 322 -5.94 5.43 36.13
CA ASP A 322 -7.26 6.04 35.88
C ASP A 322 -8.32 4.97 35.62
N PRO A 323 -9.21 4.66 36.58
CA PRO A 323 -10.24 3.63 36.42
C PRO A 323 -11.32 3.97 35.37
N LYS A 324 -11.31 5.19 34.82
CA LYS A 324 -12.21 5.56 33.72
C LYS A 324 -11.70 5.09 32.38
N LEU A 325 -10.39 4.96 32.19
CA LEU A 325 -9.82 4.56 30.91
C LEU A 325 -9.79 3.04 30.79
N LEU A 326 -10.05 2.55 29.59
CA LEU A 326 -9.83 1.16 29.23
C LEU A 326 -8.34 0.87 29.23
N ARG A 327 -7.99 -0.37 29.60
CA ARG A 327 -6.62 -0.90 29.54
C ARG A 327 -6.37 -1.64 28.21
N ASN A 328 -5.14 -2.09 28.01
CA ASN A 328 -4.77 -2.92 26.85
C ASN A 328 -4.99 -4.44 27.09
N ASP A 329 -5.49 -4.82 28.26
CA ASP A 329 -5.81 -6.19 28.65
C ASP A 329 -7.32 -6.39 28.94
N GLU A 330 -8.16 -5.50 28.41
CA GLU A 330 -9.62 -5.60 28.50
C GLU A 330 -10.17 -6.89 27.88
N SER A 331 -11.38 -7.26 28.29
CA SER A 331 -12.06 -8.42 27.73
C SER A 331 -12.32 -8.28 26.23
N TYR A 332 -12.09 -9.36 25.49
CA TYR A 332 -12.38 -9.41 24.07
C TYR A 332 -13.84 -9.08 23.76
N ALA A 333 -14.79 -9.53 24.59
CA ALA A 333 -16.20 -9.22 24.44
C ALA A 333 -16.48 -7.71 24.52
N LEU A 334 -15.83 -6.99 25.44
CA LEU A 334 -15.96 -5.53 25.56
C LEU A 334 -15.38 -4.83 24.32
N ILE A 335 -14.15 -5.18 23.93
CA ILE A 335 -13.50 -4.62 22.73
C ILE A 335 -14.38 -4.86 21.49
N LEU A 336 -14.86 -6.09 21.30
CA LEU A 336 -15.70 -6.41 20.14
C LEU A 336 -17.02 -5.62 20.12
N SER A 337 -17.60 -5.31 21.29
CA SER A 337 -18.82 -4.49 21.40
C SER A 337 -18.63 -3.03 21.00
N LEU A 338 -17.39 -2.52 21.08
CA LEU A 338 -17.02 -1.14 20.76
C LEU A 338 -16.47 -1.00 19.33
N ALA A 339 -16.06 -2.11 18.71
CA ALA A 339 -15.47 -2.16 17.40
C ALA A 339 -16.46 -1.78 16.28
N THR A 340 -15.97 -1.07 15.26
CA THR A 340 -16.70 -0.87 13.99
C THR A 340 -16.89 -2.21 13.26
N PRO A 341 -17.78 -2.29 12.25
CA PRO A 341 -17.95 -3.52 11.46
C PRO A 341 -16.64 -4.06 10.87
N SER A 342 -15.81 -3.19 10.29
CA SER A 342 -14.50 -3.57 9.73
C SER A 342 -13.52 -4.04 10.80
N GLN A 343 -13.45 -3.34 11.94
CA GLN A 343 -12.61 -3.76 13.07
C GLN A 343 -13.04 -5.11 13.64
N ARG A 344 -14.35 -5.34 13.76
CA ARG A 344 -14.92 -6.63 14.16
C ARG A 344 -14.52 -7.73 13.18
N ALA A 345 -14.64 -7.49 11.87
CA ALA A 345 -14.25 -8.45 10.85
C ALA A 345 -12.75 -8.81 10.95
N ILE A 346 -11.88 -7.82 11.21
CA ILE A 346 -10.45 -8.08 11.44
C ILE A 346 -10.23 -8.94 12.69
N LEU A 347 -10.83 -8.55 13.82
CA LEU A 347 -10.65 -9.24 15.10
C LEU A 347 -11.15 -10.69 15.02
N GLU A 348 -12.32 -10.92 14.42
CA GLU A 348 -12.90 -12.25 14.25
C GLU A 348 -12.10 -13.08 13.22
N GLY A 349 -11.78 -12.51 12.06
CA GLY A 349 -11.03 -13.20 11.01
C GLY A 349 -9.60 -13.58 11.43
N LEU A 350 -8.90 -12.70 12.15
CA LEU A 350 -7.58 -13.03 12.70
C LEU A 350 -7.69 -13.99 13.89
N SER A 351 -8.76 -13.91 14.70
CA SER A 351 -8.98 -14.89 15.77
C SER A 351 -9.11 -16.31 15.20
N GLU A 352 -9.87 -16.47 14.12
CA GLU A 352 -10.04 -17.76 13.44
C GLU A 352 -8.70 -18.27 12.88
N GLN A 353 -7.97 -17.44 12.13
CA GLN A 353 -6.69 -17.82 11.53
C GLN A 353 -5.60 -18.17 12.55
N LEU A 354 -5.65 -17.57 13.74
CA LEU A 354 -4.66 -17.76 14.81
C LEU A 354 -5.15 -18.74 15.89
N GLU A 355 -6.33 -19.34 15.70
CA GLU A 355 -7.00 -20.24 16.65
C GLU A 355 -7.16 -19.62 18.06
N LEU A 356 -7.31 -18.30 18.13
CA LEU A 356 -7.45 -17.54 19.37
C LEU A 356 -8.88 -17.63 19.90
N ASN A 357 -9.02 -18.05 21.16
CA ASN A 357 -10.31 -18.37 21.77
C ASN A 357 -10.51 -17.74 23.14
N GLY A 358 -11.76 -17.67 23.59
CA GLY A 358 -12.11 -17.11 24.90
C GLY A 358 -11.95 -15.59 24.99
N ASP A 359 -12.11 -15.05 26.19
CA ASP A 359 -12.19 -13.61 26.44
C ASP A 359 -10.81 -12.96 26.68
N GLN A 360 -9.79 -13.78 26.95
CA GLN A 360 -8.40 -13.34 27.22
C GLN A 360 -7.49 -13.38 25.98
N ARG A 361 -8.07 -13.57 24.79
CA ARG A 361 -7.31 -13.75 23.55
C ARG A 361 -6.42 -12.55 23.17
N ILE A 362 -6.81 -11.34 23.58
CA ILE A 362 -5.99 -10.13 23.40
C ILE A 362 -4.69 -10.25 24.20
N THR A 363 -4.79 -10.59 25.48
CA THR A 363 -3.65 -10.81 26.35
C THR A 363 -2.78 -12.00 25.89
N GLU A 364 -3.40 -13.07 25.39
CA GLU A 364 -2.69 -14.22 24.81
C GLU A 364 -1.87 -13.81 23.57
N ALA A 365 -2.50 -13.11 22.63
CA ALA A 365 -1.83 -12.58 21.45
C ALA A 365 -0.67 -11.65 21.82
N TRP A 366 -0.87 -10.73 22.77
CA TRP A 366 0.17 -9.84 23.25
C TRP A 366 1.36 -10.58 23.89
N LYS A 367 1.11 -11.63 24.69
CA LYS A 367 2.20 -12.44 25.26
C LYS A 367 3.02 -13.14 24.16
N THR A 368 2.37 -13.60 23.10
CA THR A 368 3.06 -14.21 21.95
C THR A 368 3.98 -13.19 21.27
N THR A 369 3.53 -11.96 21.03
CA THR A 369 4.38 -10.91 20.42
C THR A 369 5.58 -10.52 21.29
N GLN A 370 5.43 -10.52 22.62
CA GLN A 370 6.48 -10.18 23.60
C GLN A 370 7.50 -11.30 23.86
N SER A 371 7.05 -12.54 23.94
CA SER A 371 7.88 -13.70 24.31
C SER A 371 9.10 -13.91 23.39
N ASP A 372 9.02 -13.43 22.15
CA ASP A 372 10.11 -13.47 21.19
C ASP A 372 11.02 -12.24 21.21
N GLN A 373 10.60 -11.10 21.79
CA GLN A 373 11.51 -9.95 22.00
C GLN A 373 12.62 -10.30 23.00
N ASN A 374 12.31 -11.06 24.05
CA ASN A 374 13.28 -11.54 25.04
C ASN A 374 14.27 -12.59 24.49
N ARG A 375 13.96 -13.22 23.35
CA ARG A 375 14.89 -14.13 22.64
C ARG A 375 15.80 -13.39 21.64
N GLY A 376 15.53 -12.12 21.36
CA GLY A 376 16.27 -11.30 20.39
C GLY A 376 17.58 -10.67 20.91
N SER A 377 17.78 -10.59 22.23
CA SER A 377 18.94 -9.91 22.83
C SER A 377 20.12 -10.85 23.18
N SER A 378 19.86 -12.15 23.33
CA SER A 378 20.93 -13.13 23.51
C SER A 378 21.46 -13.55 22.14
N ARG A 379 22.56 -12.92 21.70
CA ARG A 379 23.45 -13.33 20.58
C ARG A 379 23.14 -14.77 20.11
N ARG A 380 22.21 -14.91 19.15
CA ARG A 380 21.99 -16.18 18.45
C ARG A 380 23.32 -16.45 17.73
N ARG A 381 24.19 -17.25 18.34
CA ARG A 381 25.19 -18.01 17.60
C ARG A 381 24.39 -18.69 16.50
N ARG A 382 24.52 -18.23 15.25
CA ARG A 382 23.94 -18.86 14.05
C ARG A 382 24.33 -20.35 14.10
N ARG A 383 23.49 -21.19 14.70
CA ARG A 383 23.50 -22.62 14.39
C ARG A 383 23.02 -22.66 12.95
N SER A 384 23.84 -23.20 12.05
CA SER A 384 23.42 -23.43 10.68
C SER A 384 22.12 -24.22 10.72
N SER A 385 21.12 -23.75 10.01
CA SER A 385 19.87 -24.47 9.88
C SER A 385 20.11 -25.86 9.25
N PRO A 386 19.24 -26.85 9.50
CA PRO A 386 19.43 -28.21 9.00
C PRO A 386 19.68 -28.29 7.49
N GLU A 387 19.01 -27.45 6.71
CA GLU A 387 19.17 -27.32 5.25
C GLU A 387 20.53 -26.71 4.86
N GLU A 388 21.03 -25.70 5.58
CA GLU A 388 22.40 -25.20 5.37
C GLU A 388 23.43 -26.30 5.66
N GLY A 389 23.17 -27.13 6.67
CA GLY A 389 24.02 -28.26 7.02
C GLY A 389 24.08 -29.33 5.93
N LEU A 390 22.96 -29.60 5.25
CA LEU A 390 22.87 -30.51 4.11
C LEU A 390 23.53 -29.90 2.86
N ARG A 391 23.22 -28.64 2.55
CA ARG A 391 23.83 -27.89 1.44
C ARG A 391 25.35 -27.96 1.52
N ARG A 392 25.94 -27.66 2.69
CA ARG A 392 27.40 -27.74 2.90
C ARG A 392 27.98 -29.16 2.80
N ARG A 393 27.19 -30.21 3.03
CA ARG A 393 27.65 -31.60 2.80
C ARG A 393 27.69 -31.89 1.31
N ILE A 394 26.58 -31.62 0.61
CA ILE A 394 26.49 -31.80 -0.84
C ILE A 394 27.60 -31.01 -1.54
N THR A 395 27.79 -29.72 -1.22
CA THR A 395 28.87 -28.88 -1.78
C THR A 395 30.25 -29.53 -1.58
N ARG A 396 30.58 -30.00 -0.37
CA ARG A 396 31.90 -30.61 -0.09
C ARG A 396 32.12 -31.93 -0.83
N ASP A 397 31.07 -32.71 -1.04
CA ASP A 397 31.15 -34.00 -1.74
C ASP A 397 31.41 -33.77 -3.22
N LEU A 398 30.78 -32.74 -3.79
CA LEU A 398 31.05 -32.28 -5.15
C LEU A 398 32.45 -31.67 -5.30
N GLU A 399 32.94 -30.86 -4.35
CA GLU A 399 34.32 -30.33 -4.36
C GLU A 399 35.36 -31.46 -4.26
N ARG A 400 35.04 -32.58 -3.60
CA ARG A 400 35.93 -33.75 -3.59
C ARG A 400 35.99 -34.46 -4.95
N LYS A 401 34.88 -34.45 -5.69
CA LYS A 401 34.80 -35.00 -7.06
C LYS A 401 35.46 -34.08 -8.08
N TRP A 402 35.26 -32.76 -7.93
CA TRP A 402 35.80 -31.71 -8.79
C TRP A 402 36.37 -30.57 -7.93
N PRO A 403 37.65 -30.64 -7.53
CA PRO A 403 38.29 -29.61 -6.71
C PRO A 403 38.25 -28.20 -7.32
N GLU A 404 38.15 -28.10 -8.64
CA GLU A 404 38.04 -26.84 -9.38
C GLU A 404 36.77 -26.05 -9.05
N LEU A 405 35.72 -26.71 -8.52
CA LEU A 405 34.48 -26.05 -8.09
C LEU A 405 34.68 -25.07 -6.92
N ALA A 406 35.82 -25.14 -6.23
CA ALA A 406 36.22 -24.12 -5.25
C ALA A 406 36.31 -22.70 -5.88
N ASN A 407 36.43 -22.61 -7.21
CA ASN A 407 36.26 -21.37 -7.96
C ASN A 407 35.38 -21.62 -9.20
N VAL A 408 34.15 -21.09 -9.18
CA VAL A 408 33.17 -21.24 -10.28
C VAL A 408 33.63 -20.64 -11.62
N LEU A 409 34.67 -19.80 -11.63
CA LEU A 409 35.28 -19.24 -12.84
C LEU A 409 36.41 -20.11 -13.42
N ASN A 410 36.73 -21.24 -12.80
CA ASN A 410 37.70 -22.19 -13.34
C ASN A 410 37.18 -22.81 -14.66
N PRO A 411 38.04 -23.06 -15.67
CA PRO A 411 37.62 -23.72 -16.91
C PRO A 411 36.83 -25.03 -16.72
N VAL A 412 37.17 -25.84 -15.71
CA VAL A 412 36.43 -27.09 -15.41
C VAL A 412 35.02 -26.78 -14.90
N SER A 413 34.86 -25.77 -14.04
CA SER A 413 33.56 -25.29 -13.57
C SER A 413 32.70 -24.76 -14.72
N ILE A 414 33.32 -24.04 -15.67
CA ILE A 414 32.65 -23.55 -16.88
C ILE A 414 32.24 -24.73 -17.79
N ASP A 415 33.08 -25.76 -17.92
CA ASP A 415 32.76 -26.95 -18.70
C ASP A 415 31.60 -27.74 -18.08
N LEU A 416 31.57 -27.88 -16.75
CA LEU A 416 30.44 -28.46 -15.99
C LEU A 416 29.14 -27.66 -16.14
N LEU A 417 29.22 -26.36 -16.42
CA LEU A 417 28.06 -25.51 -16.71
C LEU A 417 27.62 -25.55 -18.18
N THR A 418 28.47 -26.05 -19.09
CA THR A 418 28.25 -25.98 -20.53
C THR A 418 28.23 -27.38 -21.14
N SER A 419 29.38 -27.91 -21.54
CA SER A 419 29.47 -29.18 -22.27
C SER A 419 29.17 -30.41 -21.41
N ARG A 420 29.35 -30.32 -20.09
CA ARG A 420 29.20 -31.42 -19.11
C ARG A 420 28.07 -31.18 -18.11
N GLN A 421 27.06 -30.41 -18.52
CA GLN A 421 25.92 -30.05 -17.67
C GLN A 421 25.18 -31.27 -17.10
N ASP A 422 24.98 -32.32 -17.88
CA ASP A 422 24.22 -33.50 -17.44
C ASP A 422 24.97 -34.24 -16.33
N GLU A 423 26.29 -34.41 -16.46
CA GLU A 423 27.14 -35.03 -15.44
C GLU A 423 27.11 -34.25 -14.12
N PHE A 424 27.08 -32.92 -14.19
CA PHE A 424 27.01 -32.05 -13.01
C PHE A 424 25.63 -32.12 -12.34
N VAL A 425 24.55 -32.05 -13.12
CA VAL A 425 23.17 -32.13 -12.61
C VAL A 425 22.92 -33.49 -11.96
N GLU A 426 23.24 -34.59 -12.64
CA GLU A 426 23.07 -35.95 -12.12
C GLU A 426 23.84 -36.15 -10.81
N ALA A 427 25.07 -35.66 -10.72
CA ALA A 427 25.87 -35.78 -9.50
C ALA A 427 25.24 -35.09 -8.27
N ILE A 428 24.42 -34.06 -8.49
CA ILE A 428 23.70 -33.36 -7.42
C ILE A 428 22.40 -34.10 -7.10
N GLU A 429 21.62 -34.45 -8.12
CA GLU A 429 20.31 -35.07 -7.93
C GLU A 429 20.39 -36.47 -7.33
N ASP A 430 21.44 -37.23 -7.69
CA ASP A 430 21.70 -38.55 -7.16
C ASP A 430 22.38 -38.53 -5.78
N HIS A 431 22.72 -37.33 -5.26
CA HIS A 431 23.34 -37.23 -3.94
C HIS A 431 22.34 -37.66 -2.84
N PRO A 432 22.72 -38.55 -1.90
CA PRO A 432 21.78 -39.12 -0.92
C PRO A 432 21.10 -38.09 -0.01
N ASP A 433 21.78 -36.99 0.29
CA ASP A 433 21.23 -35.88 1.08
C ASP A 433 20.31 -34.92 0.28
N TYR A 434 20.29 -34.99 -1.06
CA TYR A 434 19.58 -34.02 -1.90
C TYR A 434 18.05 -34.07 -1.76
N PRO A 435 17.38 -35.25 -1.71
CA PRO A 435 15.93 -35.31 -1.49
C PRO A 435 15.52 -34.66 -0.16
N ARG A 436 16.25 -34.93 0.93
CA ARG A 436 15.99 -34.34 2.25
C ARG A 436 16.28 -32.84 2.28
N TYR A 437 17.31 -32.39 1.55
CA TYR A 437 17.60 -30.97 1.38
C TYR A 437 16.45 -30.23 0.70
N ARG A 438 15.88 -30.80 -0.38
CA ARG A 438 14.71 -30.23 -1.07
C ARG A 438 13.46 -30.22 -0.20
N GLU A 439 13.22 -31.28 0.58
CA GLU A 439 12.11 -31.34 1.54
C GLU A 439 12.22 -30.23 2.59
N LEU A 440 13.39 -30.06 3.21
CA LEU A 440 13.59 -29.02 4.22
C LEU A 440 13.49 -27.61 3.66
N LEU A 441 13.95 -27.37 2.41
CA LEU A 441 13.76 -26.08 1.73
C LEU A 441 12.28 -25.75 1.48
N ALA A 442 11.43 -26.76 1.30
CA ALA A 442 9.99 -26.55 1.18
C ALA A 442 9.31 -26.21 2.53
N GLU A 443 9.99 -26.46 3.66
CA GLU A 443 9.47 -26.30 5.02
C GLU A 443 9.94 -24.98 5.72
N THR A 444 10.83 -24.16 5.13
CA THR A 444 11.62 -23.17 5.91
C THR A 444 11.10 -21.71 5.98
N ASP A 445 11.11 -21.19 7.22
CA ASP A 445 11.29 -19.82 7.77
C ASP A 445 10.33 -18.65 7.43
N THR A 446 9.58 -18.65 6.31
CA THR A 446 8.67 -17.52 6.02
C THR A 446 7.40 -17.51 6.85
N ASP A 447 6.91 -18.67 7.31
CA ASP A 447 5.65 -18.75 8.04
C ASP A 447 5.71 -18.13 9.42
N GLN A 448 6.81 -18.28 10.18
CA GLN A 448 6.86 -17.78 11.56
C GLN A 448 6.78 -16.25 11.63
N ALA A 449 7.47 -15.53 10.74
CA ALA A 449 7.42 -14.07 10.69
C ALA A 449 6.03 -13.56 10.27
N LYS A 450 5.39 -14.24 9.30
CA LYS A 450 4.03 -13.93 8.84
C LYS A 450 2.99 -14.22 9.94
N THR A 451 3.06 -15.36 10.61
CA THR A 451 2.21 -15.68 11.76
C THR A 451 2.40 -14.66 12.88
N LYS A 452 3.64 -14.27 13.18
CA LYS A 452 3.92 -13.25 14.20
C LYS A 452 3.26 -11.91 13.87
N VAL A 453 3.36 -11.43 12.63
CA VAL A 453 2.76 -10.14 12.29
C VAL A 453 1.23 -10.19 12.36
N LYS A 454 0.60 -11.35 12.10
CA LYS A 454 -0.85 -11.51 12.31
C LYS A 454 -1.26 -11.32 13.77
N TYR A 455 -0.47 -11.81 14.74
CA TYR A 455 -0.69 -11.47 16.16
C TYR A 455 -0.53 -9.98 16.43
N GLU A 456 0.47 -9.32 15.83
CA GLU A 456 0.67 -7.87 15.99
C GLU A 456 -0.45 -7.04 15.37
N ARG A 457 -0.97 -7.45 14.20
CA ARG A 457 -2.16 -6.87 13.56
C ARG A 457 -3.38 -6.99 14.48
N PHE A 458 -3.61 -8.18 15.04
CA PHE A 458 -4.73 -8.43 15.97
C PHE A 458 -4.67 -7.53 17.20
N VAL A 459 -3.52 -7.48 17.88
CA VAL A 459 -3.32 -6.64 19.07
C VAL A 459 -3.49 -5.16 18.73
N ARG A 460 -2.90 -4.68 17.63
CA ARG A 460 -3.00 -3.28 17.22
C ARG A 460 -4.44 -2.84 16.96
N ILE A 461 -5.27 -3.69 16.34
CA ILE A 461 -6.68 -3.36 16.11
C ILE A 461 -7.46 -3.34 17.43
N ALA A 462 -7.21 -4.28 18.34
CA ALA A 462 -7.81 -4.25 19.67
C ALA A 462 -7.42 -2.98 20.45
N ASP A 463 -6.13 -2.60 20.40
CA ASP A 463 -5.64 -1.37 21.02
C ASP A 463 -6.30 -0.13 20.42
N ASN A 464 -6.43 -0.04 19.09
CA ASN A 464 -7.10 1.08 18.43
C ASN A 464 -8.57 1.22 18.85
N VAL A 465 -9.29 0.10 19.02
CA VAL A 465 -10.68 0.13 19.52
C VAL A 465 -10.73 0.70 20.93
N ALA A 466 -9.85 0.23 21.82
CA ALA A 466 -9.79 0.72 23.20
C ALA A 466 -9.37 2.19 23.26
N LEU A 467 -8.38 2.61 22.48
CA LEU A 467 -7.91 4.00 22.40
C LEU A 467 -8.96 4.94 21.83
N ALA A 468 -9.76 4.51 20.85
CA ALA A 468 -10.88 5.29 20.34
C ALA A 468 -11.92 5.56 21.43
N GLU A 469 -12.22 4.57 22.25
CA GLU A 469 -13.11 4.74 23.40
C GLU A 469 -12.48 5.62 24.48
N ASN A 470 -11.19 5.45 24.78
CA ASN A 470 -10.48 6.31 25.73
C ASN A 470 -10.50 7.79 25.30
N LEU A 471 -10.34 8.07 24.00
CA LEU A 471 -10.47 9.42 23.46
C LEU A 471 -11.83 10.04 23.80
N ARG A 472 -12.91 9.26 23.70
CA ARG A 472 -14.26 9.70 24.07
C ARG A 472 -14.41 9.93 25.57
N ARG A 473 -13.78 9.08 26.39
CA ARG A 473 -13.82 9.18 27.87
C ARG A 473 -13.01 10.34 28.42
N LEU A 474 -11.96 10.77 27.73
CA LEU A 474 -11.21 11.99 28.04
C LEU A 474 -12.07 13.25 27.87
N GLY A 475 -13.07 13.20 26.99
CA GLY A 475 -14.13 14.21 26.90
C GLY A 475 -13.74 15.50 26.16
N ASP A 476 -12.64 15.52 25.41
CA ASP A 476 -12.31 16.64 24.53
C ASP A 476 -13.17 16.58 23.25
N GLU A 477 -14.27 17.35 23.23
CA GLU A 477 -15.23 17.40 22.12
C GLU A 477 -14.58 17.75 20.77
N LYS A 478 -13.52 18.58 20.79
CA LYS A 478 -12.81 18.97 19.56
C LYS A 478 -12.05 17.76 19.01
N LEU A 479 -11.27 17.08 19.84
CA LEU A 479 -10.51 15.90 19.42
C LEU A 479 -11.42 14.75 18.98
N ILE A 480 -12.55 14.55 19.67
CA ILE A 480 -13.55 13.54 19.29
C ILE A 480 -14.16 13.88 17.91
N SER A 481 -14.52 15.14 17.67
CA SER A 481 -15.05 15.56 16.37
C SER A 481 -14.02 15.39 15.25
N GLN A 482 -12.76 15.69 15.51
CA GLN A 482 -11.66 15.52 14.56
C GLN A 482 -11.43 14.04 14.24
N PHE A 483 -11.41 13.18 15.25
CA PHE A 483 -11.29 11.73 15.07
C PHE A 483 -12.45 11.16 14.25
N ASN A 484 -13.69 11.53 14.57
CA ASN A 484 -14.85 11.05 13.83
C ASN A 484 -14.79 11.49 12.35
N ALA A 485 -14.36 12.72 12.06
CA ALA A 485 -14.20 13.18 10.68
C ALA A 485 -13.16 12.35 9.89
N ILE A 486 -12.05 11.94 10.54
CA ILE A 486 -11.06 11.04 9.93
C ILE A 486 -11.68 9.67 9.64
N VAL A 487 -12.38 9.09 10.62
CA VAL A 487 -13.04 7.78 10.46
C VAL A 487 -14.13 7.81 9.38
N ASP A 488 -14.90 8.88 9.30
CA ASP A 488 -15.93 9.08 8.27
C ASP A 488 -15.29 9.17 6.87
N ALA A 489 -14.16 9.86 6.74
CA ALA A 489 -13.40 9.95 5.49
C ALA A 489 -12.75 8.60 5.09
N GLU A 490 -12.23 7.83 6.07
CA GLU A 490 -11.75 6.46 5.86
C GLU A 490 -12.88 5.50 5.44
N SER A 491 -14.11 5.77 5.86
CA SER A 491 -15.32 5.03 5.46
C SER A 491 -15.84 5.44 4.07
N GLY A 492 -15.18 6.37 3.39
CA GLY A 492 -15.48 6.75 2.01
C GLY A 492 -15.27 5.62 1.01
N SER A 493 -15.68 5.82 -0.25
CA SER A 493 -15.44 4.86 -1.33
C SER A 493 -15.05 5.55 -2.64
N LEU A 494 -14.61 4.77 -3.64
CA LEU A 494 -14.25 5.29 -4.97
C LEU A 494 -15.42 6.02 -5.63
N LYS A 495 -16.65 5.53 -5.46
CA LYS A 495 -17.86 6.17 -5.99
C LYS A 495 -18.51 7.00 -4.90
N GLN A 496 -18.78 8.27 -5.17
CA GLN A 496 -19.70 9.00 -4.29
C GLN A 496 -21.04 8.27 -4.26
N ARG A 497 -21.61 8.08 -3.06
CA ARG A 497 -23.01 7.66 -2.97
C ARG A 497 -23.82 8.70 -3.73
N ALA A 498 -24.56 8.28 -4.77
CA ALA A 498 -25.55 9.16 -5.36
C ALA A 498 -26.49 9.56 -4.22
N GLY A 499 -26.47 10.84 -3.84
CA GLY A 499 -27.25 11.33 -2.71
C GLY A 499 -28.72 11.01 -2.92
N ASP A 500 -29.34 10.45 -1.88
CA ASP A 500 -30.80 10.43 -1.73
C ASP A 500 -31.34 11.84 -1.48
#